data_AF-A0A5C7FZW7-F1
#
_entry.id   AF-A0A5C7FZW7-F1
#
_cell.length_a   1.000
_cell.length_b   1.000
_cell.length_c   1.000
_cell.angle_alpha   90.00
_cell.angle_beta   90.00
_cell.angle_gamma   90.00
#
_symmetry.space_group_name_H-M   'P 1'
#
loop_
_entity.id
_entity.type
_entity.pdbx_description
1 polymer ?
#
loop_
_entity_poly.entity_id
_entity_poly.type
_entity_poly.pdbx_seq_one_letter_code
_entity_poly.pdbx_strand_id
1 'polypeptide(L)'
;MKQLFLSLLILHLSCVNNERPEDNFEEPETYSNDSVCDQMFHLLYLSKLDHFDKSWYIPTSLEESFVELDKMINDPLKSWIRCIDDGAFSARVHLSLGMHLRNNWGLWLGSPLHQSFRKMGLHHPDDMSGVILDSYQRRLKGEDIRLQEQIDSYTTFWNQQKPDKDGNINMSQPSLQDYQ
;
A
#
# COMPACT_ATOMS: atom_id res chain seq x y z
N MET A 1 -15.54 14.27 67.57
CA MET A 1 -15.79 12.82 67.76
C MET A 1 -16.94 12.39 66.84
N LYS A 2 -16.71 11.33 66.05
CA LYS A 2 -17.66 10.45 65.33
C LYS A 2 -18.45 11.12 64.18
N GLN A 3 -18.03 10.93 62.93
CA GLN A 3 -18.45 9.85 61.99
C GLN A 3 -19.97 9.68 61.88
N LEU A 4 -20.50 9.91 60.67
CA LEU A 4 -21.53 9.08 60.04
C LEU A 4 -21.51 9.30 58.52
N PHE A 5 -21.11 8.24 57.83
CA PHE A 5 -21.15 8.06 56.39
C PHE A 5 -22.60 7.82 55.94
N LEU A 6 -23.01 8.39 54.81
CA LEU A 6 -24.08 7.81 54.00
C LEU A 6 -23.59 7.71 52.56
N SER A 7 -23.45 6.47 52.11
CA SER A 7 -22.90 6.02 50.84
C SER A 7 -23.78 6.44 49.65
N LEU A 8 -23.19 7.16 48.69
CA LEU A 8 -23.71 7.20 47.33
C LEU A 8 -22.79 6.37 46.43
N LEU A 9 -23.33 5.25 45.98
CA LEU A 9 -22.72 4.32 45.05
C LEU A 9 -22.65 5.00 43.67
N ILE A 10 -21.48 5.50 43.28
CA ILE A 10 -21.21 5.89 41.88
C ILE A 10 -20.40 4.74 41.27
N LEU A 11 -21.06 3.91 40.46
CA LEU A 11 -20.37 3.04 39.52
C LEU A 11 -19.63 3.94 38.52
N HIS A 12 -18.34 4.16 38.77
CA HIS A 12 -17.45 4.54 37.69
C HIS A 12 -17.23 3.30 36.81
N LEU A 13 -17.97 3.23 35.69
CA LEU A 13 -17.42 2.61 34.50
C LEU A 13 -16.16 3.42 34.17
N SER A 14 -15.00 2.93 34.59
CA SER A 14 -13.75 3.37 34.00
C SER A 14 -13.78 2.96 32.53
N CYS A 15 -13.93 3.94 31.64
CA CYS A 15 -13.49 3.80 30.27
C CYS A 15 -12.06 3.25 30.32
N VAL A 16 -11.87 2.05 29.79
CA VAL A 16 -10.54 1.54 29.46
C VAL A 16 -10.01 2.49 28.40
N ASN A 17 -9.07 3.36 28.79
CA ASN A 17 -8.20 4.02 27.83
C ASN A 17 -7.43 2.91 27.14
N ASN A 18 -7.80 2.59 25.90
CA ASN A 18 -7.03 1.71 25.05
C ASN A 18 -5.84 2.51 24.51
N GLU A 19 -4.92 2.86 25.41
CA GLU A 19 -3.61 3.35 25.02
C GLU A 19 -2.86 2.16 24.40
N ARG A 20 -2.53 2.29 23.11
CA ARG A 20 -1.70 1.34 22.37
C ARG A 20 -0.41 1.16 23.18
N PRO A 21 0.01 -0.07 23.51
CA PRO A 21 1.22 -0.28 24.28
C PRO A 21 2.40 0.40 23.57
N GLU A 22 3.13 1.25 24.30
CA GLU A 22 4.42 1.74 23.87
C GLU A 22 5.35 0.54 23.83
N ASP A 23 5.56 0.02 22.62
CA ASP A 23 6.57 -0.99 22.38
C ASP A 23 7.93 -0.31 22.60
N ASN A 24 8.74 -0.85 23.51
CA ASN A 24 10.10 -0.38 23.77
C ASN A 24 10.96 -0.72 22.55
N PHE A 25 10.85 0.11 21.53
CA PHE A 25 11.71 0.06 20.36
C PHE A 25 13.02 0.75 20.74
N GLU A 26 14.07 -0.03 21.00
CA GLU A 26 15.44 0.49 21.03
C GLU A 26 15.69 1.16 19.68
N GLU A 27 15.83 2.49 19.70
CA GLU A 27 16.20 3.28 18.53
C GLU A 27 17.53 2.72 17.98
N PRO A 28 17.58 2.17 16.76
CA PRO A 28 18.83 1.69 16.22
C PRO A 28 19.76 2.89 16.03
N GLU A 29 20.83 2.90 16.81
CA GLU A 29 21.93 3.85 16.62
C GLU A 29 22.46 3.67 15.19
N THR A 30 22.40 4.74 14.40
CA THR A 30 22.86 4.92 13.01
C THR A 30 21.84 4.72 11.88
N TYR A 31 20.99 5.74 11.67
CA TYR A 31 20.24 5.96 10.42
C TYR A 31 21.24 6.31 9.30
N SER A 32 21.37 5.44 8.30
CA SER A 32 22.44 5.50 7.29
C SER A 32 22.06 6.45 6.15
N ASN A 33 22.48 7.73 6.21
CA ASN A 33 22.40 8.69 5.09
C ASN A 33 21.16 8.51 4.18
N ASP A 34 20.00 8.44 4.80
CA ASP A 34 18.77 8.03 4.14
C ASP A 34 18.32 9.09 3.13
N SER A 35 17.77 8.63 2.00
CA SER A 35 17.17 9.49 0.99
C SER A 35 16.26 10.51 1.67
N VAL A 36 16.22 11.75 1.17
CA VAL A 36 15.30 12.81 1.65
C VAL A 36 13.87 12.28 1.80
N CYS A 37 13.47 11.35 0.93
CA CYS A 37 12.17 10.72 0.96
C CYS A 37 11.98 9.72 2.12
N ASP A 38 13.03 9.00 2.52
CA ASP A 38 12.98 8.08 3.67
C ASP A 38 12.91 8.87 4.98
N GLN A 39 13.66 9.98 5.09
CA GLN A 39 13.52 10.93 6.21
C GLN A 39 12.11 11.52 6.27
N MET A 40 11.52 11.86 5.13
CA MET A 40 10.13 12.32 5.07
C MET A 40 9.16 11.23 5.54
N PHE A 41 9.36 9.97 5.14
CA PHE A 41 8.52 8.87 5.65
C PHE A 41 8.63 8.71 7.17
N HIS A 42 9.86 8.77 7.69
CA HIS A 42 10.09 8.72 9.13
C HIS A 42 9.36 9.85 9.87
N LEU A 43 9.38 11.07 9.32
CA LEU A 43 8.63 12.19 9.88
C LEU A 43 7.10 11.97 9.83
N LEU A 44 6.57 11.39 8.75
CA LEU A 44 5.15 11.03 8.64
C LEU A 44 4.77 10.01 9.72
N TYR A 45 5.61 9.00 9.94
CA TYR A 45 5.43 7.99 10.97
C TYR A 45 5.41 8.60 12.37
N LEU A 46 6.41 9.42 12.73
CA LEU A 46 6.45 10.11 14.03
C LEU A 46 5.24 11.03 14.25
N SER A 47 4.73 11.62 13.16
CA SER A 47 3.55 12.48 13.18
C SER A 47 2.22 11.72 13.11
N LYS A 48 2.25 10.39 13.00
CA LYS A 48 1.07 9.50 12.83
C LYS A 48 0.24 9.81 11.57
N LEU A 49 0.90 10.33 10.53
CA LEU A 49 0.30 10.67 9.23
C LEU A 49 0.59 9.61 8.16
N ASP A 50 1.22 8.49 8.53
CA ASP A 50 1.58 7.35 7.67
C ASP A 50 0.42 6.35 7.45
N HIS A 51 -0.81 6.73 7.79
CA HIS A 51 -1.99 5.89 7.65
C HIS A 51 -2.74 6.12 6.33
N PHE A 52 -3.38 5.07 5.84
CA PHE A 52 -4.35 5.13 4.75
C PHE A 52 -5.77 5.08 5.30
N ASP A 53 -6.60 6.01 4.86
CA ASP A 53 -8.03 5.99 5.14
C ASP A 53 -8.73 4.87 4.37
N LYS A 54 -9.89 4.46 4.88
CA LYS A 54 -10.71 3.41 4.23
C LYS A 54 -11.69 4.05 3.26
N SER A 55 -11.77 3.50 2.06
CA SER A 55 -12.92 3.70 1.16
C SER A 55 -13.69 2.40 0.98
N TRP A 56 -15.02 2.50 0.93
CA TRP A 56 -15.94 1.38 0.73
C TRP A 56 -16.42 1.24 -0.72
N TYR A 57 -16.16 2.24 -1.56
CA TYR A 57 -16.46 2.16 -2.98
C TYR A 57 -15.44 1.27 -3.68
N ILE A 58 -15.91 0.32 -4.47
CA ILE A 58 -15.05 -0.53 -5.31
C ILE A 58 -14.97 0.14 -6.69
N PRO A 59 -13.79 0.67 -7.09
CA PRO A 59 -13.61 1.25 -8.41
C PRO A 59 -13.88 0.23 -9.51
N THR A 60 -14.23 0.72 -10.70
CA THR A 60 -14.51 -0.12 -11.88
C THR A 60 -13.48 0.03 -12.99
N SER A 61 -12.55 0.99 -12.85
CA SER A 61 -11.48 1.32 -13.80
C SER A 61 -10.22 1.81 -13.09
N LEU A 62 -9.12 1.93 -13.83
CA LEU A 62 -7.87 2.50 -13.31
C LEU A 62 -8.07 3.98 -12.90
N GLU A 63 -8.82 4.74 -13.69
CA GLU A 63 -9.10 6.15 -13.43
C GLU A 63 -9.95 6.34 -12.16
N GLU A 64 -10.96 5.50 -11.95
CA GLU A 64 -11.75 5.49 -10.72
C GLU A 64 -10.90 5.07 -9.51
N SER A 65 -9.95 4.16 -9.71
CA SER A 65 -9.01 3.77 -8.65
C SER A 65 -8.23 4.96 -8.13
N PHE A 66 -7.83 5.89 -9.00
CA PHE A 66 -7.15 7.11 -8.57
C PHE A 66 -8.05 8.05 -7.76
N VAL A 67 -9.34 8.14 -8.11
CA VAL A 67 -10.30 8.94 -7.35
C VAL A 67 -10.47 8.39 -5.94
N GLU A 68 -10.48 7.06 -5.77
CA GLU A 68 -10.54 6.45 -4.45
C GLU A 68 -9.22 6.61 -3.68
N LEU A 69 -8.07 6.44 -4.33
CA LEU A 69 -6.76 6.69 -3.71
C LEU A 69 -6.61 8.15 -3.24
N ASP A 70 -7.16 9.11 -3.98
CA ASP A 70 -7.15 10.52 -3.59
C ASP A 70 -7.91 10.78 -2.27
N LYS A 71 -8.92 9.95 -1.95
CA LYS A 71 -9.68 9.99 -0.69
C LYS A 71 -8.97 9.22 0.43
N MET A 72 -8.26 8.15 0.09
CA MET A 72 -7.59 7.27 1.05
C MET A 72 -6.23 7.80 1.53
N ILE A 73 -5.60 8.66 0.75
CA ILE A 73 -4.22 9.12 0.99
C ILE A 73 -4.24 10.60 1.33
N ASN A 74 -3.66 10.97 2.47
CA ASN A 74 -3.53 12.38 2.88
C ASN A 74 -2.41 13.11 2.10
N ASP A 75 -2.47 14.45 2.07
CA ASP A 75 -1.52 15.27 1.29
C ASP A 75 -0.03 15.11 1.71
N PRO A 76 0.31 14.97 3.00
CA PRO A 76 1.67 14.64 3.42
C PRO A 76 2.17 13.31 2.82
N LEU A 77 1.36 12.25 2.84
CA LEU A 77 1.69 10.99 2.17
C LEU A 77 1.80 11.12 0.66
N LYS A 78 0.92 11.92 0.01
CA LYS A 78 1.05 12.20 -1.44
C LYS A 78 2.38 12.89 -1.76
N SER A 79 2.88 13.75 -0.88
CA SER A 79 4.20 14.38 -1.02
C SER A 79 5.32 13.35 -0.93
N TRP A 80 5.21 12.40 0.00
CA TRP A 80 6.14 11.27 0.08
C TRP A 80 6.13 10.38 -1.18
N ILE A 81 4.95 10.04 -1.70
CA ILE A 81 4.80 9.26 -2.92
C ILE A 81 5.47 9.95 -4.13
N ARG A 82 5.37 11.28 -4.23
CA ARG A 82 6.06 12.06 -5.27
C ARG A 82 7.57 12.07 -5.14
N CYS A 83 8.09 11.96 -3.91
CA CYS A 83 9.52 12.03 -3.65
C CYS A 83 10.23 10.73 -4.03
N ILE A 84 9.66 9.58 -3.64
CA ILE A 84 10.29 8.27 -3.88
C ILE A 84 10.47 7.99 -5.38
N ASP A 85 11.43 7.12 -5.71
CA ASP A 85 11.77 6.76 -7.09
C ASP A 85 10.57 6.24 -7.88
N ASP A 86 10.57 6.51 -9.19
CA ASP A 86 9.52 6.07 -10.11
C ASP A 86 9.35 4.54 -10.07
N GLY A 87 8.12 4.06 -9.85
CA GLY A 87 7.81 2.63 -9.71
C GLY A 87 8.12 2.02 -8.33
N ALA A 88 8.63 2.80 -7.37
CA ALA A 88 8.95 2.28 -6.04
C ALA A 88 7.73 2.21 -5.10
N PHE A 89 6.61 2.86 -5.45
CA PHE A 89 5.48 2.98 -4.52
C PHE A 89 4.83 1.63 -4.24
N SER A 90 4.52 0.85 -5.28
CA SER A 90 3.90 -0.47 -5.15
C SER A 90 4.69 -1.41 -4.24
N ALA A 91 6.01 -1.47 -4.41
CA ALA A 91 6.91 -2.29 -3.61
C ALA A 91 6.89 -1.88 -2.13
N ARG A 92 6.95 -0.58 -1.85
CA ARG A 92 6.98 -0.03 -0.49
C ARG A 92 5.68 -0.28 0.29
N VAL A 93 4.54 -0.37 -0.39
CA VAL A 93 3.23 -0.60 0.25
C VAL A 93 2.57 -1.93 -0.13
N HIS A 94 3.32 -2.87 -0.69
CA HIS A 94 2.82 -4.14 -1.24
C HIS A 94 1.99 -4.95 -0.22
N LEU A 95 2.48 -5.01 1.03
CA LEU A 95 1.85 -5.76 2.13
C LEU A 95 0.83 -4.93 2.93
N SER A 96 0.79 -3.61 2.73
CA SER A 96 -0.15 -2.71 3.42
C SER A 96 -1.27 -2.31 2.46
N LEU A 97 -1.13 -1.18 1.77
CA LEU A 97 -2.14 -0.66 0.85
C LEU A 97 -2.38 -1.62 -0.32
N GLY A 98 -1.33 -2.18 -0.93
CA GLY A 98 -1.47 -3.15 -2.02
C GLY A 98 -2.32 -4.36 -1.62
N MET A 99 -2.12 -4.87 -0.40
CA MET A 99 -2.91 -5.97 0.15
C MET A 99 -4.36 -5.56 0.39
N HIS A 100 -4.55 -4.35 0.91
CA HIS A 100 -5.88 -3.79 1.08
C HIS A 100 -6.63 -3.69 -0.26
N LEU A 101 -6.00 -3.15 -1.31
CA LEU A 101 -6.62 -2.99 -2.62
C LEU A 101 -7.09 -4.34 -3.18
N ARG A 102 -6.19 -5.34 -3.25
CA ARG A 102 -6.56 -6.63 -3.87
C ARG A 102 -7.63 -7.40 -3.11
N ASN A 103 -7.67 -7.27 -1.78
CA ASN A 103 -8.65 -7.96 -0.95
C ASN A 103 -10.00 -7.25 -0.90
N ASN A 104 -10.03 -5.92 -0.90
CA ASN A 104 -11.26 -5.14 -0.68
C ASN A 104 -11.88 -4.62 -1.97
N TRP A 105 -11.11 -4.45 -3.05
CA TRP A 105 -11.64 -4.04 -4.36
C TRP A 105 -12.02 -5.24 -5.24
N GLY A 106 -12.09 -6.43 -4.64
CA GLY A 106 -12.56 -7.65 -5.29
C GLY A 106 -11.66 -8.13 -6.43
N LEU A 107 -10.35 -7.84 -6.38
CA LEU A 107 -9.42 -8.25 -7.43
C LEU A 107 -9.25 -9.77 -7.50
N TRP A 108 -9.40 -10.47 -6.38
CA TRP A 108 -9.48 -11.94 -6.33
C TRP A 108 -10.84 -12.51 -6.75
N LEU A 109 -11.91 -11.71 -6.69
CA LEU A 109 -13.29 -12.17 -6.80
C LEU A 109 -13.96 -11.81 -8.14
N GLY A 110 -13.20 -11.25 -9.09
CA GLY A 110 -13.73 -10.93 -10.41
C GLY A 110 -14.55 -9.64 -10.48
N SER A 111 -14.23 -8.64 -9.66
CA SER A 111 -14.88 -7.32 -9.69
C SER A 111 -14.82 -6.65 -11.08
N PRO A 112 -15.63 -5.61 -11.35
CA PRO A 112 -15.55 -4.87 -12.60
C PRO A 112 -14.13 -4.35 -12.90
N LEU A 113 -13.39 -3.87 -11.90
CA LEU A 113 -11.99 -3.48 -12.02
C LEU A 113 -11.07 -4.65 -12.39
N HIS A 114 -11.26 -5.81 -11.76
CA HIS A 114 -10.54 -7.01 -12.17
C HIS A 114 -10.78 -7.32 -13.65
N GLN A 115 -12.04 -7.24 -14.10
CA GLN A 115 -12.39 -7.51 -15.49
C GLN A 115 -11.81 -6.45 -16.45
N SER A 116 -11.68 -5.19 -16.02
CA SER A 116 -11.03 -4.16 -16.85
C SER A 116 -9.56 -4.50 -17.06
N PHE A 117 -8.83 -4.87 -16.01
CA PHE A 117 -7.42 -5.27 -16.13
C PHE A 117 -7.22 -6.55 -16.94
N ARG A 118 -8.09 -7.54 -16.76
CA ARG A 118 -8.03 -8.78 -17.54
C ARG A 118 -8.19 -8.55 -19.04
N LYS A 119 -9.02 -7.59 -19.45
CA LYS A 119 -9.16 -7.22 -20.87
C LYS A 119 -7.89 -6.60 -21.45
N MET A 120 -7.02 -6.04 -20.60
CA MET A 120 -5.74 -5.46 -20.97
C MET A 120 -4.58 -6.49 -20.88
N GLY A 121 -4.84 -7.73 -20.49
CA GLY A 121 -3.81 -8.79 -20.37
C GLY A 121 -3.17 -8.92 -18.99
N LEU A 122 -3.59 -8.12 -18.00
CA LEU A 122 -3.12 -8.22 -16.62
C LEU A 122 -4.06 -9.13 -15.82
N HIS A 123 -3.53 -10.22 -15.26
CA HIS A 123 -4.36 -11.31 -14.71
C HIS A 123 -4.22 -11.52 -13.20
N HIS A 124 -3.03 -11.33 -12.64
CA HIS A 124 -2.79 -11.62 -11.22
C HIS A 124 -3.17 -10.43 -10.34
N PRO A 125 -3.93 -10.62 -9.25
CA PRO A 125 -4.34 -9.51 -8.37
C PRO A 125 -3.20 -8.76 -7.69
N ASP A 126 -2.07 -9.43 -7.41
CA ASP A 126 -0.88 -8.72 -6.88
C ASP A 126 -0.35 -7.72 -7.91
N ASP A 127 -0.19 -8.15 -9.17
CA ASP A 127 0.26 -7.29 -10.26
C ASP A 127 -0.74 -6.17 -10.53
N MET A 128 -2.04 -6.46 -10.52
CA MET A 128 -3.09 -5.43 -10.65
C MET A 128 -2.96 -4.36 -9.56
N SER A 129 -2.76 -4.76 -8.30
CA SER A 129 -2.55 -3.81 -7.22
C SER A 129 -1.26 -3.01 -7.39
N GLY A 130 -0.19 -3.64 -7.90
CA GLY A 130 1.07 -2.96 -8.21
C GLY A 130 0.91 -1.90 -9.29
N VAL A 131 0.31 -2.27 -10.43
CA VAL A 131 0.04 -1.36 -11.55
C VAL A 131 -0.84 -0.19 -11.12
N ILE A 132 -1.87 -0.40 -10.31
CA ILE A 132 -2.70 0.69 -9.76
C ILE A 132 -1.84 1.69 -8.98
N LEU A 133 -0.98 1.20 -8.09
CA LEU A 133 -0.18 2.03 -7.20
C LEU A 133 0.90 2.81 -7.96
N ASP A 134 1.67 2.16 -8.83
CA ASP A 134 2.73 2.85 -9.57
C ASP A 134 2.15 3.82 -10.62
N SER A 135 1.01 3.47 -11.23
CA SER A 135 0.27 4.41 -12.08
C SER A 135 -0.22 5.63 -11.31
N TYR A 136 -0.68 5.44 -10.06
CA TYR A 136 -1.08 6.54 -9.20
C TYR A 136 0.11 7.43 -8.80
N GLN A 137 1.27 6.83 -8.51
CA GLN A 137 2.50 7.57 -8.27
C GLN A 137 2.85 8.48 -9.45
N ARG A 138 2.88 7.94 -10.67
CA ARG A 138 3.15 8.69 -11.90
C ARG A 138 2.15 9.82 -12.10
N ARG A 139 0.86 9.56 -11.87
CA ARG A 139 -0.20 10.59 -11.90
C ARG A 139 0.10 11.73 -10.91
N LEU A 140 0.51 11.42 -9.69
CA LEU A 140 0.87 12.45 -8.70
C LEU A 140 2.08 13.28 -9.12
N LYS A 141 3.02 12.69 -9.85
CA LYS A 141 4.21 13.36 -10.42
C LYS A 141 3.90 14.13 -11.71
N GLY A 142 2.74 13.91 -12.32
CA GLY A 142 2.38 14.49 -13.62
C GLY A 142 3.12 13.83 -14.80
N GLU A 143 3.55 12.58 -14.62
CA GLU A 143 4.28 11.79 -15.61
C GLU A 143 3.32 10.94 -16.45
N ASP A 144 3.77 10.50 -17.63
CA ASP A 144 3.06 9.47 -18.39
C ASP A 144 2.98 8.20 -17.52
N ILE A 145 1.77 7.63 -17.43
CA ILE A 145 1.50 6.41 -16.66
C ILE A 145 2.22 5.21 -17.28
N ARG A 146 2.48 5.18 -18.60
CA ARG A 146 3.14 4.05 -19.26
C ARG A 146 2.47 2.70 -18.98
N LEU A 147 1.12 2.69 -18.98
CA LEU A 147 0.30 1.55 -18.55
C LEU A 147 0.65 0.26 -19.31
N GLN A 148 0.83 0.36 -20.64
CA GLN A 148 1.15 -0.82 -21.45
C GLN A 148 2.53 -1.40 -21.08
N GLU A 149 3.54 -0.54 -20.85
CA GLU A 149 4.87 -0.99 -20.42
C GLU A 149 4.81 -1.73 -19.07
N GLN A 150 4.02 -1.20 -18.13
CA GLN A 150 3.80 -1.87 -16.84
C GLN A 150 3.14 -3.24 -17.00
N ILE A 151 2.16 -3.39 -17.91
CA ILE A 151 1.49 -4.68 -18.15
C ILE A 151 2.41 -5.67 -18.86
N ASP A 152 3.20 -5.18 -19.81
CA ASP A 152 4.12 -6.00 -20.61
C ASP A 152 5.26 -6.56 -19.76
N SER A 153 5.72 -5.83 -18.73
CA SER A 153 6.75 -6.31 -17.80
C SER A 153 6.28 -7.55 -17.02
N TYR A 154 5.07 -7.51 -16.46
CA TYR A 154 4.46 -8.67 -15.79
C TYR A 154 4.19 -9.81 -16.76
N THR A 155 3.67 -9.52 -17.95
CA THR A 155 3.43 -10.54 -18.98
C THR A 155 4.72 -11.28 -19.35
N THR A 156 5.81 -10.54 -19.50
CA THR A 156 7.15 -11.09 -19.79
C THR A 156 7.65 -11.96 -18.63
N PHE A 157 7.57 -11.45 -17.40
CA PHE A 157 7.97 -12.15 -16.19
C PHE A 157 7.25 -13.50 -16.02
N TRP A 158 5.92 -13.53 -16.19
CA TRP A 158 5.15 -14.77 -16.08
C TRP A 158 5.39 -15.74 -17.26
N ASN A 159 5.68 -15.23 -18.46
CA ASN A 159 6.01 -16.07 -19.60
C ASN A 159 7.35 -16.77 -19.43
N GLN A 160 8.34 -16.13 -18.81
CA GLN A 160 9.66 -16.71 -18.53
C GLN A 160 9.59 -17.85 -17.50
N GLN A 161 8.62 -17.81 -16.59
CA GLN A 161 8.42 -18.83 -15.56
C GLN A 161 7.58 -20.02 -16.01
N LYS A 162 6.94 -19.95 -17.19
CA LYS A 162 6.21 -21.08 -17.74
C LYS A 162 7.18 -22.24 -18.02
N PRO A 163 6.78 -23.49 -17.74
CA PRO A 163 7.58 -24.64 -18.14
C PRO A 163 7.84 -24.60 -19.64
N ASP A 164 9.07 -24.91 -20.05
CA ASP A 164 9.38 -25.16 -21.45
C ASP A 164 8.67 -26.44 -21.95
N LYS A 165 8.89 -26.78 -23.23
CA LYS A 165 8.27 -27.96 -23.86
C LYS A 165 8.66 -29.28 -23.19
N ASP A 166 9.75 -29.29 -22.43
CA ASP A 166 10.29 -30.44 -21.73
C ASP A 166 9.91 -30.43 -20.23
N GLY A 167 9.13 -29.43 -19.79
CA GLY A 167 8.64 -29.30 -18.42
C GLY A 167 9.60 -28.58 -17.47
N ASN A 168 10.70 -28.00 -17.96
CA ASN A 168 11.64 -27.26 -17.12
C ASN A 168 11.13 -25.83 -16.88
N ILE A 169 11.15 -25.40 -15.62
CA ILE A 169 10.86 -24.02 -15.24
C ILE A 169 12.15 -23.21 -15.17
N ASN A 170 12.19 -22.06 -15.85
CA ASN A 170 13.29 -21.12 -15.69
C ASN A 170 13.03 -20.26 -14.44
N MET A 171 13.48 -20.76 -13.29
CA MET A 171 13.16 -20.20 -11.97
C MET A 171 14.16 -19.11 -11.53
N SER A 172 14.59 -18.25 -12.45
CA SER A 172 15.33 -17.04 -12.05
C SER A 172 14.33 -16.02 -11.50
N GLN A 173 14.30 -15.84 -10.19
CA GLN A 173 13.67 -14.66 -9.60
C GLN A 173 14.43 -13.42 -10.12
N PRO A 174 13.75 -12.41 -10.70
CA PRO A 174 14.36 -11.13 -10.99
C PRO A 174 14.95 -10.59 -9.70
N SER A 175 16.21 -10.24 -9.75
CA SER A 175 16.88 -9.56 -8.66
C SER A 175 16.29 -8.14 -8.55
N LEU A 176 16.38 -7.52 -7.36
CA LEU A 176 15.99 -6.12 -7.20
C LEU A 176 16.79 -5.18 -8.14
N GLN A 177 17.93 -5.62 -8.68
CA GLN A 177 18.69 -4.90 -9.71
C GLN A 177 18.03 -4.89 -11.09
N ASP A 178 17.12 -5.82 -11.40
CA ASP A 178 16.44 -5.88 -12.71
C ASP A 178 15.30 -4.84 -12.83
N TYR A 179 15.06 -4.08 -11.75
CA TYR A 179 14.07 -3.01 -11.65
C TYR A 179 14.72 -1.61 -11.46
N GLN A 180 16.05 -1.50 -11.61
CA GLN A 180 16.82 -0.24 -11.58
C GLN A 180 17.22 0.21 -12.98
#